data_AF-A0A270BKG3-F1
#
_entry.id   AF-A0A270BKG3-F1
#
_cell.length_a   1.000
_cell.length_b   1.000
_cell.length_c   1.000
_cell.angle_alpha   90.00
_cell.angle_beta   90.00
_cell.angle_gamma   90.00
#
_symmetry.space_group_name_H-M   'P 1'
#
loop_
_entity.id
_entity.type
_entity.pdbx_description
1 polymer ?
#
loop_
_entity_poly.entity_id
_entity_poly.type
_entity_poly.pdbx_seq_one_letter_code
_entity_poly.pdbx_strand_id
1 'polypeptide(L)'
;MTWQPTCYVCGSTEVIPTPNPHSPTCARHKAARAHLISRRNAPVTGDHMALCRCGWSETRPRTREGHQELDGLVKAHWRQICGESA
;
A
#
# COMPACT_ATOMS: atom_id res chain seq x y z
N MET A 1 -12.52 16.48 -15.22
CA MET A 1 -11.15 16.22 -14.73
C MET A 1 -10.86 14.75 -14.93
N THR A 2 -9.98 14.40 -15.86
CA THR A 2 -9.52 13.01 -16.07
C THR A 2 -8.53 12.67 -14.96
N TRP A 3 -8.93 11.80 -14.03
CA TRP A 3 -8.04 11.29 -13.00
C TRP A 3 -6.92 10.48 -13.66
N GLN A 4 -5.67 10.91 -13.48
CA GLN A 4 -4.51 10.15 -13.94
C GLN A 4 -3.99 9.29 -12.78
N PRO A 5 -3.88 7.97 -12.95
CA PRO A 5 -3.31 7.10 -11.92
C PRO A 5 -1.85 7.45 -11.67
N THR A 6 -1.48 7.63 -10.41
CA THR A 6 -0.10 7.86 -9.97
C THR A 6 0.39 6.67 -9.13
N CYS A 7 1.69 6.39 -9.18
CA CYS A 7 2.28 5.30 -8.43
C CYS A 7 1.94 5.48 -6.95
N TYR A 8 1.24 4.50 -6.39
CA TYR A 8 0.78 4.54 -5.02
C TYR A 8 1.93 4.69 -3.99
N VAL A 9 3.14 4.21 -4.33
CA VAL A 9 4.31 4.27 -3.43
C VAL A 9 5.04 5.60 -3.46
N CYS A 10 5.25 6.18 -4.64
CA CYS A 10 6.11 7.36 -4.81
C CYS A 10 5.47 8.55 -5.53
N GLY A 11 4.22 8.43 -5.98
CA GLY A 11 3.49 9.49 -6.67
C GLY A 11 3.87 9.71 -8.14
N SER A 12 4.77 8.91 -8.72
CA SER A 12 5.16 9.02 -10.14
C SER A 12 3.95 8.86 -11.07
N THR A 13 3.84 9.71 -12.09
CA THR A 13 2.81 9.63 -13.13
C THR A 13 3.06 8.51 -14.14
N GLU A 14 4.28 7.96 -14.19
CA GLU A 14 4.67 6.86 -15.08
C GLU A 14 4.29 5.51 -14.49
N VAL A 15 3.00 5.19 -14.49
CA VAL A 15 2.48 3.92 -13.97
C VAL A 15 2.43 2.84 -15.06
N ILE A 16 2.72 1.60 -14.68
CA ILE A 16 2.55 0.46 -15.57
C ILE A 16 1.06 0.11 -15.65
N PRO A 17 0.50 -0.14 -16.85
CA PRO A 17 -0.87 -0.64 -17.01
C PRO A 17 -1.14 -1.87 -16.13
N THR A 18 -2.28 -1.86 -15.45
CA THR A 18 -2.64 -2.90 -14.48
C THR A 18 -4.14 -3.16 -14.49
N PRO A 19 -4.58 -4.44 -14.46
CA PRO A 19 -5.99 -4.79 -14.35
C PRO A 19 -6.57 -4.44 -12.97
N ASN A 20 -5.73 -4.21 -11.95
CA ASN A 20 -6.16 -3.66 -10.66
C ASN A 20 -5.84 -2.15 -10.60
N PRO A 21 -6.86 -1.27 -10.69
CA PRO A 21 -6.66 0.18 -10.73
C PRO A 21 -6.49 0.81 -9.33
N HIS A 22 -6.71 0.08 -8.24
CA HIS A 22 -6.75 0.66 -6.89
C HIS A 22 -5.37 0.96 -6.29
N SER A 23 -4.32 0.31 -6.77
CA SER A 23 -2.94 0.54 -6.30
C SER A 23 -1.94 0.47 -7.47
N PRO A 24 -1.97 1.46 -8.37
CA PRO A 24 -1.08 1.48 -9.52
C PRO A 24 0.37 1.70 -9.09
N THR A 25 1.33 1.12 -9.82
CA THR A 25 2.76 1.20 -9.51
C THR A 25 3.57 1.54 -10.76
N CYS A 26 4.64 2.33 -10.61
CA CYS A 26 5.63 2.54 -11.66
C CYS A 26 6.57 1.34 -11.81
N ALA A 27 7.46 1.36 -12.82
CA ALA A 27 8.44 0.30 -13.07
C ALA A 27 9.30 -0.04 -11.85
N ARG A 28 9.69 0.98 -11.08
CA ARG A 28 10.51 0.84 -9.87
C ARG A 28 9.81 0.02 -8.77
N HIS A 29 8.49 0.20 -8.63
CA HIS A 29 7.70 -0.44 -7.57
C HIS A 29 6.90 -1.65 -8.05
N LYS A 30 7.23 -2.21 -9.22
CA LYS A 30 6.48 -3.34 -9.81
C LYS A 30 6.45 -4.56 -8.89
N ALA A 31 7.53 -4.81 -8.15
CA ALA A 31 7.66 -5.96 -7.24
C ALA A 31 6.60 -5.94 -6.11
N ALA A 32 6.25 -4.75 -5.62
CA ALA A 32 5.24 -4.57 -4.58
C ALA A 32 3.84 -5.08 -4.98
N ARG A 33 3.55 -5.22 -6.28
CA ARG A 33 2.26 -5.76 -6.76
C ARG A 33 2.01 -7.20 -6.32
N ALA A 34 3.07 -8.01 -6.18
CA ALA A 34 2.95 -9.38 -5.66
C ALA A 34 2.63 -9.41 -4.15
N HIS A 35 2.87 -8.28 -3.48
CA HIS A 35 2.66 -8.05 -2.06
C HIS A 35 1.38 -7.24 -1.83
N LEU A 36 0.30 -7.63 -2.50
CA LEU A 36 -1.01 -7.02 -2.34
C LEU A 36 -1.42 -7.02 -0.87
N ILE A 37 -1.67 -5.83 -0.33
CA ILE A 37 -2.07 -5.67 1.07
C ILE A 37 -3.59 -5.65 1.14
N SER A 38 -4.17 -6.63 1.84
CA SER A 38 -5.57 -6.55 2.25
C SER A 38 -5.68 -5.57 3.41
N ARG A 39 -6.44 -4.49 3.22
CA ARG A 39 -6.90 -3.65 4.32
C ARG A 39 -8.24 -4.14 4.81
N ARG A 40 -8.30 -4.56 6.08
CA ARG A 40 -9.53 -5.01 6.74
C ARG A 40 -9.61 -4.37 8.12
N ASN A 41 -10.76 -4.45 8.76
CA ASN A 41 -10.83 -4.15 10.19
C ASN A 41 -10.41 -5.39 10.98
N ALA A 42 -9.63 -5.22 12.04
CA ALA A 42 -9.31 -6.27 12.97
C ALA A 42 -10.60 -6.81 13.60
N PRO A 43 -10.81 -8.13 13.66
CA PRO A 43 -12.10 -8.72 14.02
C PRO A 43 -12.52 -8.44 15.46
N VAL A 44 -11.56 -8.21 16.36
CA VAL A 44 -11.81 -8.00 17.79
C VAL A 44 -11.89 -6.51 18.14
N THR A 45 -10.92 -5.72 17.70
CA THR A 45 -10.82 -4.30 18.09
C THR A 45 -11.50 -3.35 17.10
N GLY A 46 -11.78 -3.82 15.89
CA GLY A 46 -12.30 -2.97 14.80
C GLY A 46 -11.24 -2.05 14.18
N ASP A 47 -9.99 -2.14 14.62
CA ASP A 47 -8.85 -1.33 14.16
C ASP A 47 -8.55 -1.53 12.68
N HIS A 48 -7.94 -0.53 12.05
CA HIS A 48 -7.43 -0.70 10.70
C HIS A 48 -6.27 -1.69 10.70
N MET A 49 -6.36 -2.71 9.85
CA MET A 49 -5.36 -3.77 9.74
C MET A 49 -4.91 -3.91 8.29
N ALA A 50 -3.60 -3.98 8.09
CA ALA A 50 -2.95 -4.25 6.82
C ALA A 50 -2.23 -5.59 6.91
N LEU A 51 -2.49 -6.49 5.96
CA LEU A 51 -1.84 -7.80 5.87
C LEU A 51 -1.19 -7.99 4.50
N CYS A 52 0.07 -8.39 4.49
CA CYS A 52 0.81 -8.76 3.29
C CYS A 52 1.02 -10.27 3.22
N ARG A 53 1.03 -10.84 2.00
CA ARG A 53 1.29 -12.26 1.76
C ARG A 53 2.65 -12.75 2.28
N CYS A 54 3.64 -11.87 2.44
CA CYS A 54 4.96 -12.24 2.95
C CYS A 54 5.02 -12.36 4.49
N GLY A 55 3.88 -12.31 5.18
CA GLY A 55 3.81 -12.41 6.64
C GLY A 55 3.92 -11.08 7.38
N TRP A 56 4.10 -9.96 6.67
CA TRP A 56 4.06 -8.63 7.28
C TRP A 56 2.63 -8.22 7.61
N SER A 57 2.44 -7.62 8.78
CA SER A 57 1.15 -7.13 9.25
C SER A 57 1.31 -5.89 10.12
N GLU A 58 0.38 -4.95 10.01
CA GLU A 58 0.29 -3.78 10.87
C GLU A 58 -1.16 -3.51 11.27
N THR A 59 -1.34 -2.97 12.47
CA THR A 59 -2.64 -2.55 13.01
C THR A 59 -2.58 -1.14 13.56
N ARG A 60 -3.58 -0.30 13.27
CA ARG A 60 -3.69 1.06 13.81
C ARG A 60 -5.13 1.34 14.25
N PRO A 61 -5.33 2.20 15.28
CA PRO A 61 -6.66 2.57 15.74
C PRO A 61 -7.60 2.95 14.60
N ARG A 62 -8.89 2.65 14.75
CA ARG A 62 -9.93 3.01 13.75
C ARG A 62 -10.24 4.51 13.75
N THR A 63 -9.22 5.32 13.44
CA THR A 63 -9.28 6.77 13.34
C THR A 63 -8.74 7.21 11.98
N ARG A 64 -9.02 8.47 11.59
CA ARG A 64 -8.47 9.05 10.36
C ARG A 64 -6.94 9.04 10.36
N GLU A 65 -6.34 9.41 11.49
CA GLU A 65 -4.90 9.41 11.70
C GLU A 65 -4.33 7.99 11.62
N GLY A 66 -4.95 7.02 12.30
CA GLY A 66 -4.53 5.61 12.23
C GLY A 66 -4.58 5.05 10.81
N HIS A 67 -5.58 5.43 10.01
CA HIS A 67 -5.62 5.07 8.59
C HIS A 67 -4.47 5.69 7.78
N GLN A 68 -4.12 6.95 8.03
CA GLN A 68 -3.01 7.64 7.36
C GLN A 68 -1.65 7.06 7.76
N GLU A 69 -1.46 6.73 9.02
CA GLU A 69 -0.25 6.05 9.50
C GLU A 69 -0.11 4.66 8.89
N LEU A 70 -1.20 3.88 8.88
CA LEU A 70 -1.22 2.56 8.24
C LEU A 70 -0.89 2.68 6.75
N ASP A 71 -1.35 3.74 6.08
CA ASP A 71 -1.01 4.04 4.70
C ASP A 71 0.48 4.34 4.48
N GLY A 72 1.09 5.11 5.38
CA GLY A 72 2.53 5.36 5.39
C GLY A 72 3.35 4.08 5.57
N LEU A 73 2.96 3.22 6.50
CA LEU A 73 3.64 1.94 6.79
C LEU A 73 3.54 0.97 5.62
N VAL A 74 2.36 0.89 5.00
CA VAL A 74 2.13 0.14 3.76
C VAL A 74 3.09 0.59 2.66
N LYS A 75 3.22 1.90 2.44
CA LYS A 75 4.14 2.45 1.43
C LYS A 75 5.60 2.15 1.78
N ALA A 76 6.00 2.30 3.04
CA ALA A 76 7.35 1.99 3.51
C ALA A 76 7.68 0.50 3.31
N HIS A 77 6.76 -0.40 3.66
CA HIS A 77 6.92 -1.83 3.44
C HIS A 77 7.10 -2.16 1.95
N TRP A 78 6.29 -1.54 1.07
CA TRP A 78 6.43 -1.73 -0.37
C TRP A 78 7.74 -1.18 -0.94
N ARG A 79 8.29 -0.10 -0.38
CA ARG A 79 9.65 0.39 -0.72
C ARG A 79 10.72 -0.65 -0.37
N GLN A 80 10.66 -1.21 0.84
CA GLN A 80 11.59 -2.27 1.27
C GLN A 80 11.55 -3.50 0.35
N ILE A 81 10.36 -3.95 -0.05
CA ILE A 81 10.19 -5.06 -1.02
C ILE A 81 10.89 -4.76 -2.36
N CYS A 82 10.88 -3.48 -2.77
CA CYS A 82 11.50 -3.06 -4.02
C CYS A 82 13.01 -2.78 -3.86
N GLY A 83 13.60 -3.09 -2.71
CA GLY A 83 15.02 -2.89 -2.43
C GLY A 83 15.40 -1.44 -2.12
N GLU A 84 14.43 -0.56 -1.87
CA GLU A 84 14.72 0.79 -1.36
C GLU A 84 15.03 0.68 0.13
N SER A 85 16.21 1.20 0.53
CA SER A 85 16.53 1.35 1.95
C SER A 85 15.56 2.36 2.57
N ALA A 86 15.00 2.00 3.73
CA ALA A 86 13.95 2.75 4.43
C ALA A 86 14.42 4.13 4.89
#